data_AF-A0A0S8G0V2-F1
#
_entry.id   AF-A0A0S8G0V2-F1
#
_cell.length_a   1.000
_cell.length_b   1.000
_cell.length_c   1.000
_cell.angle_alpha   90.00
_cell.angle_beta   90.00
_cell.angle_gamma   90.00
#
_symmetry.space_group_name_H-M   'P 1'
#
loop_
_entity.id
_entity.type
_entity.pdbx_description
1 polymer ?
#
loop_
_entity_poly.entity_id
_entity_poly.type
_entity_poly.pdbx_seq_one_letter_code
_entity_poly.pdbx_strand_id
1 'polypeptide(L)'
;MPRVHHVKKAQKDNSVAKKGESYYWWKFRYGGKQYSKTYPRASQLTQSDKLSRVYSAQESVEDSGQPPTDARAYGTPDELAAALREVYDVWESAIQELNEVADEYEESADNKEEYFPGTGDEIREKADALRSSADEAESRADEISQAADELDGYEDQFKETDTSSGRVEWNDDWYDEAQMLLDNLPSELEVEVY
;
A
#
# COMPACT_ATOMS: atom_id res chain seq x y z
N MET A 1 21.30 -2.52 5.75
CA MET A 1 20.28 -3.46 6.24
C MET A 1 20.91 -4.64 6.98
N PRO A 2 20.26 -5.20 8.00
CA PRO A 2 20.75 -6.38 8.72
C PRO A 2 20.72 -7.62 7.81
N ARG A 3 21.62 -8.57 8.06
CA ARG A 3 21.62 -9.84 7.33
C ARG A 3 20.48 -10.73 7.85
N VAL A 4 19.61 -11.17 6.96
CA VAL A 4 18.56 -12.14 7.25
C VAL A 4 19.13 -13.55 7.14
N HIS A 5 18.83 -14.38 8.15
CA HIS A 5 19.26 -15.77 8.22
C HIS A 5 18.05 -16.70 8.19
N HIS A 6 17.95 -17.53 7.16
CA HIS A 6 16.95 -18.59 7.08
C HIS A 6 17.46 -19.87 7.76
N VAL A 7 16.78 -20.30 8.81
CA VAL A 7 17.01 -21.57 9.49
C VAL A 7 16.00 -22.58 8.97
N LYS A 8 16.46 -23.56 8.18
CA LYS A 8 15.57 -24.57 7.56
C LYS A 8 14.90 -25.51 8.56
N LYS A 9 15.54 -25.76 9.71
CA LYS A 9 15.05 -26.68 10.74
C LYS A 9 15.51 -26.24 12.12
N ALA A 10 14.57 -25.76 12.94
CA ALA A 10 14.84 -25.33 14.30
C ALA A 10 15.31 -26.52 15.17
N GLN A 11 16.40 -26.33 15.91
CA GLN A 11 16.92 -27.36 16.83
C GLN A 11 16.23 -27.36 18.19
N LYS A 12 15.58 -26.24 18.54
CA LYS A 12 14.85 -25.99 19.78
C LYS A 12 13.65 -25.10 19.45
N ASP A 13 12.65 -25.13 20.31
CA ASP A 13 11.52 -24.21 20.24
C ASP A 13 12.00 -22.76 20.45
N ASN A 14 11.40 -21.84 19.72
CA ASN A 14 11.59 -20.40 19.87
C ASN A 14 10.23 -19.68 19.82
N SER A 15 10.25 -18.34 19.91
CA SER A 15 9.03 -17.53 19.98
C SER A 15 8.13 -17.64 18.74
N VAL A 16 8.66 -18.02 17.58
CA VAL A 16 7.92 -18.07 16.31
C VAL A 16 7.86 -19.47 15.69
N ALA A 17 8.67 -20.43 16.13
CA ALA A 17 8.76 -21.75 15.52
C ALA A 17 9.07 -22.85 16.53
N LYS A 18 8.43 -24.02 16.35
CA LYS A 18 8.72 -25.24 17.12
C LYS A 18 9.95 -25.96 16.57
N LYS A 19 10.54 -26.84 17.38
CA LYS A 19 11.63 -27.72 16.95
C LYS A 19 11.21 -28.49 15.68
N GLY A 20 12.04 -28.39 14.65
CA GLY A 20 11.79 -28.99 13.35
C GLY A 20 11.24 -28.02 12.29
N GLU A 21 10.63 -26.90 12.69
CA GLU A 21 10.06 -25.91 11.76
C GLU A 21 11.13 -24.95 11.23
N SER A 22 10.89 -24.37 10.05
CA SER A 22 11.74 -23.32 9.48
C SER A 22 11.37 -21.95 10.04
N TYR A 23 12.35 -21.06 10.15
CA TYR A 23 12.13 -19.66 10.52
C TYR A 23 13.25 -18.77 10.01
N TYR A 24 13.00 -17.47 10.01
CA TYR A 24 13.97 -16.41 9.71
C TYR A 24 14.37 -15.71 10.99
N TRP A 25 15.63 -15.29 11.09
CA TRP A 25 16.07 -14.39 12.14
C TRP A 25 17.04 -13.35 11.60
N TRP A 26 17.04 -12.18 12.21
CA TRP A 26 17.98 -11.11 11.92
C TRP A 26 18.37 -10.40 13.21
N LYS A 27 19.43 -9.59 13.14
CA LYS A 27 19.91 -8.82 14.28
C LYS A 27 20.53 -7.53 13.79
N PHE A 28 20.18 -6.43 14.46
CA PHE A 28 20.83 -5.14 14.28
C PHE A 28 22.09 -5.01 15.14
N ARG A 29 23.00 -4.10 14.76
CA ARG A 29 24.29 -3.92 15.44
C ARG A 29 24.15 -3.75 16.97
N TYR A 30 23.12 -3.03 17.41
CA TYR A 30 22.83 -2.74 18.81
C TYR A 30 21.47 -3.28 19.28
N GLY A 31 20.95 -4.34 18.65
CA GLY A 31 19.64 -4.92 18.97
C GLY A 31 19.69 -6.38 19.43
N GLY A 32 18.55 -6.86 19.92
CA GLY A 32 18.32 -8.30 20.12
C GLY A 32 18.17 -9.06 18.81
N LYS A 33 18.11 -10.39 18.89
CA LYS A 33 17.71 -11.22 17.73
C LYS A 33 16.20 -11.10 17.54
N GLN A 34 15.79 -10.79 16.33
CA GLN A 34 14.41 -10.81 15.89
C GLN A 34 14.13 -12.11 15.12
N TYR A 35 12.88 -12.54 15.12
CA TYR A 35 12.45 -13.79 14.49
C TYR A 35 11.16 -13.59 13.72
N SER A 36 11.01 -14.29 12.59
CA SER A 36 9.76 -14.38 11.83
C SER A 36 9.58 -15.77 11.22
N LYS A 37 8.32 -16.18 11.01
CA LYS A 37 8.01 -17.42 10.27
C LYS A 37 8.20 -17.24 8.77
N THR A 38 7.84 -16.06 8.27
CA THR A 38 7.98 -15.66 6.86
C THR A 38 9.23 -14.81 6.69
N TYR A 39 9.62 -14.58 5.44
CA TYR A 39 10.72 -13.63 5.17
C TYR A 39 10.34 -12.25 5.74
N PRO A 40 11.21 -11.60 6.52
CA PRO A 40 10.89 -10.31 7.11
C PRO A 40 10.72 -9.26 6.01
N ARG A 41 9.69 -8.43 6.18
CA ARG A 41 9.37 -7.32 5.28
C ARG A 41 10.36 -6.15 5.48
N ALA A 42 10.39 -5.18 4.56
CA ALA A 42 11.36 -4.08 4.57
C ALA A 42 11.21 -3.20 5.83
N SER A 43 9.97 -2.94 6.24
CA SER A 43 9.60 -2.27 7.49
C SER A 43 10.28 -2.89 8.72
N GLN A 44 10.37 -4.22 8.77
CA GLN A 44 10.98 -4.96 9.87
C GLN A 44 12.51 -4.98 9.85
N LEU A 45 13.12 -4.57 8.73
CA LEU A 45 14.57 -4.61 8.48
C LEU A 45 15.25 -3.26 8.68
N THR A 46 14.53 -2.25 9.18
CA THR A 46 15.08 -0.96 9.60
C THR A 46 14.94 -0.76 11.12
N GLN A 47 15.75 0.16 11.68
CA GLN A 47 15.59 0.63 13.07
C GLN A 47 15.08 2.08 13.13
N SER A 48 14.97 2.75 11.98
CA SER A 48 14.38 4.07 11.91
C SER A 48 12.86 3.93 11.95
N ASP A 49 12.24 4.59 12.91
CA ASP A 49 10.78 4.63 13.06
C ASP A 49 10.12 5.19 11.79
N LYS A 50 10.60 6.33 11.31
CA LYS A 50 10.22 6.96 10.04
C LYS A 50 10.29 6.02 8.84
N LEU A 51 11.44 5.39 8.60
CA LEU A 51 11.57 4.44 7.49
C LEU A 51 10.70 3.20 7.68
N SER A 52 10.48 2.76 8.93
CA SER A 52 9.58 1.64 9.20
C SER A 52 8.15 1.98 8.79
N ARG A 53 7.68 3.21 9.08
CA ARG A 53 6.35 3.70 8.70
C ARG A 53 6.20 3.80 7.19
N VAL A 54 7.17 4.41 6.49
CA VAL A 54 7.17 4.51 5.02
C VAL A 54 7.10 3.12 4.37
N TYR A 55 7.96 2.18 4.78
CA TYR A 55 7.91 0.83 4.23
C TYR A 55 6.61 0.10 4.58
N SER A 56 6.02 0.36 5.75
CA SER A 56 4.73 -0.24 6.13
C SER A 56 3.58 0.30 5.27
N ALA A 57 3.61 1.58 4.92
CA ALA A 57 2.65 2.19 4.00
C ALA A 57 2.75 1.55 2.60
N GLN A 58 3.97 1.39 2.07
CA GLN A 58 4.19 0.68 0.80
C GLN A 58 3.70 -0.76 0.85
N GLU A 59 4.06 -1.51 1.90
CA GLU A 59 3.63 -2.90 2.09
C GLU A 59 2.10 -3.02 2.20
N SER A 60 1.42 -2.01 2.74
CA SER A 60 -0.05 -1.99 2.83
C SER A 60 -0.70 -1.82 1.45
N VAL A 61 -0.13 -0.97 0.59
CA VAL A 61 -0.58 -0.81 -0.80
C VAL A 61 -0.28 -2.07 -1.63
N GLU A 62 0.87 -2.72 -1.42
CA GLU A 62 1.19 -4.00 -2.07
C GLU A 62 0.22 -5.13 -1.68
N ASP A 63 -0.12 -5.22 -0.38
CA ASP A 63 -0.92 -6.34 0.14
C ASP A 63 -2.43 -6.13 -0.10
N SER A 64 -2.93 -4.89 -0.06
CA SER A 64 -4.37 -4.59 -0.10
C SER A 64 -4.76 -3.41 -1.00
N GLY A 65 -3.82 -2.60 -1.47
CA GLY A 65 -4.07 -1.43 -2.33
C GLY A 65 -4.04 -1.75 -3.82
N GLN A 66 -4.11 -3.03 -4.19
CA GLN A 66 -4.15 -3.45 -5.59
C GLN A 66 -5.57 -3.38 -6.12
N PRO A 67 -5.83 -2.68 -7.24
CA PRO A 67 -7.13 -2.74 -7.88
C PRO A 67 -7.45 -4.19 -8.28
N PRO A 68 -8.74 -4.57 -8.31
CA PRO A 68 -9.13 -5.88 -8.81
C PRO A 68 -8.66 -6.08 -10.25
N THR A 69 -8.29 -7.30 -10.59
CA THR A 69 -7.75 -7.63 -11.93
C THR A 69 -8.77 -8.22 -12.88
N ASP A 70 -9.93 -8.64 -12.37
CA ASP A 70 -11.00 -9.27 -13.15
C ASP A 70 -12.35 -8.71 -12.69
N ALA A 71 -13.01 -7.94 -13.55
CA ALA A 71 -14.33 -7.40 -13.27
C ALA A 71 -15.38 -8.50 -13.07
N ARG A 72 -15.19 -9.69 -13.67
CA ARG A 72 -16.13 -10.82 -13.55
C ARG A 72 -16.10 -11.52 -12.21
N ALA A 73 -15.11 -11.21 -11.36
CA ALA A 73 -15.11 -11.64 -9.98
C ALA A 73 -16.25 -10.99 -9.17
N TYR A 74 -16.87 -9.93 -9.72
CA TYR A 74 -17.94 -9.16 -9.10
C TYR A 74 -19.27 -9.38 -9.83
N GLY A 75 -20.34 -9.47 -9.06
CA GLY A 75 -21.69 -9.73 -9.59
C GLY A 75 -22.36 -8.50 -10.16
N THR A 76 -21.89 -7.29 -9.79
CA THR A 76 -22.47 -6.01 -10.20
C THR A 76 -21.40 -4.91 -10.26
N PRO A 77 -21.62 -3.82 -11.01
CA PRO A 77 -20.77 -2.62 -10.96
C PRO A 77 -20.64 -2.04 -9.55
N ASP A 78 -21.72 -1.99 -8.77
CA ASP A 78 -21.70 -1.46 -7.39
C ASP A 78 -20.75 -2.24 -6.48
N GLU A 79 -20.71 -3.57 -6.61
CA GLU A 79 -19.78 -4.42 -5.85
C GLU A 79 -18.33 -4.16 -6.25
N LEU A 80 -18.06 -3.94 -7.54
CA LEU A 80 -16.72 -3.58 -8.02
C LEU A 80 -16.32 -2.15 -7.59
N ALA A 81 -17.24 -1.19 -7.65
CA ALA A 81 -17.04 0.18 -7.20
C ALA A 81 -16.73 0.22 -5.69
N ALA A 82 -17.45 -0.58 -4.89
CA ALA A 82 -17.15 -0.73 -3.47
C ALA A 82 -15.73 -1.28 -3.23
N ALA A 83 -15.30 -2.28 -4.01
CA ALA A 83 -13.94 -2.81 -3.92
C ALA A 83 -12.87 -1.76 -4.29
N LEU A 84 -13.11 -0.95 -5.32
CA LEU A 84 -12.20 0.15 -5.68
C LEU A 84 -12.13 1.23 -4.59
N ARG A 85 -13.23 1.50 -3.89
CA ARG A 85 -13.24 2.43 -2.73
C ARG A 85 -12.43 1.89 -1.56
N GLU A 86 -12.52 0.59 -1.27
CA GLU A 86 -11.66 -0.01 -0.25
C GLU A 86 -10.17 0.11 -0.62
N VAL A 87 -9.84 -0.06 -1.91
CA VAL A 87 -8.48 0.18 -2.41
C VAL A 87 -8.10 1.65 -2.23
N TYR A 88 -8.95 2.60 -2.62
CA TYR A 88 -8.72 4.03 -2.43
C TYR A 88 -8.40 4.39 -0.98
N ASP A 89 -9.16 3.87 -0.01
CA ASP A 89 -8.94 4.13 1.42
C ASP A 89 -7.53 3.67 1.89
N VAL A 90 -7.01 2.57 1.33
CA VAL A 90 -5.65 2.10 1.60
C VAL A 90 -4.61 3.07 1.05
N TRP A 91 -4.83 3.60 -0.15
CA TRP A 91 -3.95 4.60 -0.76
C TRP A 91 -3.99 5.92 0.01
N GLU A 92 -5.17 6.41 0.40
CA GLU A 92 -5.33 7.63 1.22
C GLU A 92 -4.56 7.48 2.54
N SER A 93 -4.70 6.33 3.21
CA SER A 93 -3.96 6.04 4.45
C SER A 93 -2.43 6.05 4.23
N ALA A 94 -1.95 5.51 3.12
CA ALA A 94 -0.53 5.53 2.78
C ALA A 94 -0.02 6.95 2.50
N ILE A 95 -0.79 7.75 1.74
CA ILE A 95 -0.50 9.17 1.45
C ILE A 95 -0.38 9.97 2.75
N GLN A 96 -1.33 9.78 3.67
CA GLN A 96 -1.30 10.43 4.98
C GLN A 96 -0.01 10.09 5.74
N GLU A 97 0.34 8.80 5.82
CA GLU A 97 1.57 8.37 6.51
C GLU A 97 2.84 8.94 5.87
N LEU A 98 2.91 9.03 4.53
CA LEU A 98 4.06 9.66 3.85
C LEU A 98 4.19 11.14 4.21
N ASN A 99 3.08 11.89 4.21
CA ASN A 99 3.05 13.31 4.58
C ASN A 99 3.43 13.53 6.05
N GLU A 100 2.91 12.72 6.97
CA GLU A 100 3.26 12.79 8.38
C GLU A 100 4.76 12.54 8.60
N VAL A 101 5.33 11.54 7.94
CA VAL A 101 6.77 11.25 8.05
C VAL A 101 7.61 12.38 7.42
N ALA A 102 7.14 12.99 6.33
CA ALA A 102 7.78 14.15 5.70
C ALA A 102 7.83 15.34 6.66
N ASP A 103 6.71 15.68 7.29
CA ASP A 103 6.62 16.76 8.29
C ASP A 103 7.56 16.50 9.46
N GLU A 104 7.64 15.26 9.97
CA GLU A 104 8.60 14.92 11.01
C GLU A 104 10.06 15.10 10.57
N TYR A 105 10.37 14.84 9.29
CA TYR A 105 11.70 15.12 8.74
C TYR A 105 11.97 16.62 8.69
N GLU A 106 11.03 17.46 8.25
CA GLU A 106 11.17 18.92 8.31
C GLU A 106 11.41 19.41 9.74
N GLU A 107 10.61 18.97 10.71
CA GLU A 107 10.81 19.31 12.12
C GLU A 107 12.21 18.88 12.60
N SER A 108 12.68 17.71 12.17
CA SER A 108 14.02 17.23 12.51
C SER A 108 15.12 18.08 11.87
N ALA A 109 14.90 18.58 10.65
CA ALA A 109 15.82 19.46 9.95
C ALA A 109 15.90 20.82 10.65
N ASP A 110 14.77 21.40 11.03
CA ASP A 110 14.70 22.69 11.71
C ASP A 110 15.32 22.63 13.11
N ASN A 111 15.00 21.58 13.86
CA ASN A 111 15.65 21.32 15.14
C ASN A 111 17.18 21.19 14.98
N LYS A 112 17.66 20.52 13.92
CA LYS A 112 19.11 20.43 13.68
C LYS A 112 19.72 21.76 13.28
N GLU A 113 19.04 22.53 12.42
CA GLU A 113 19.51 23.83 11.93
C GLU A 113 19.69 24.83 13.08
N GLU A 114 18.81 24.78 14.10
CA GLU A 114 18.92 25.60 15.31
C GLU A 114 20.24 25.38 16.05
N TYR A 115 20.71 24.12 16.17
CA TYR A 115 21.94 23.78 16.91
C TYR A 115 23.18 23.68 16.02
N PHE A 116 23.02 23.40 14.72
CA PHE A 116 24.08 23.15 13.76
C PHE A 116 23.70 23.75 12.38
N PRO A 117 23.93 25.05 12.18
CA PRO A 117 23.55 25.74 10.94
C PRO A 117 24.19 25.12 9.70
N GLY A 118 23.41 24.97 8.62
CA GLY A 118 23.81 24.42 7.32
C GLY A 118 23.90 22.89 7.28
N THR A 119 23.23 22.17 8.19
CA THR A 119 23.27 20.70 8.24
C THR A 119 21.91 20.03 8.05
N GLY A 120 20.84 20.82 7.89
CA GLY A 120 19.48 20.33 7.70
C GLY A 120 19.13 19.89 6.27
N ASP A 121 19.94 20.26 5.27
CA ASP A 121 19.57 20.14 3.85
C ASP A 121 19.29 18.69 3.41
N GLU A 122 20.15 17.74 3.78
CA GLU A 122 19.92 16.30 3.48
C GLU A 122 18.63 15.75 4.10
N ILE A 123 18.15 16.35 5.19
CA ILE A 123 16.90 15.93 5.83
C ILE A 123 15.69 16.54 5.12
N ARG A 124 15.81 17.79 4.68
CA ARG A 124 14.77 18.45 3.88
C ARG A 124 14.59 17.76 2.54
N GLU A 125 15.67 17.37 1.88
CA GLU A 125 15.62 16.57 0.65
C GLU A 125 14.82 15.26 0.84
N LYS A 126 14.90 14.62 2.02
CA LYS A 126 14.09 13.44 2.34
C LYS A 126 12.62 13.74 2.54
N ALA A 127 12.30 14.87 3.19
CA ALA A 127 10.92 15.32 3.31
C ALA A 127 10.33 15.64 1.93
N ASP A 128 11.08 16.35 1.08
CA ASP A 128 10.68 16.68 -0.29
C ASP A 128 10.45 15.43 -1.14
N ALA A 129 11.33 14.42 -1.05
CA ALA A 129 11.17 13.16 -1.75
C ALA A 129 9.90 12.41 -1.32
N LEU A 130 9.59 12.40 -0.02
CA LEU A 130 8.36 11.80 0.49
C LEU A 130 7.11 12.54 0.03
N ARG A 131 7.13 13.88 0.02
CA ARG A 131 6.01 14.68 -0.50
C ARG A 131 5.79 14.44 -1.98
N SER A 132 6.87 14.41 -2.77
CA SER A 132 6.78 14.07 -4.20
C SER A 132 6.16 12.68 -4.40
N SER A 133 6.53 11.70 -3.57
CA SER A 133 5.96 10.35 -3.63
C SER A 133 4.47 10.34 -3.21
N ALA A 134 4.09 11.18 -2.24
CA ALA A 134 2.71 11.34 -1.80
C ALA A 134 1.84 12.00 -2.88
N ASP A 135 2.35 13.03 -3.57
CA ASP A 135 1.66 13.70 -4.68
C ASP A 135 1.42 12.72 -5.85
N GLU A 136 2.42 11.90 -6.19
CA GLU A 136 2.27 10.85 -7.20
C GLU A 136 1.25 9.79 -6.79
N ALA A 137 1.23 9.42 -5.51
CA ALA A 137 0.26 8.49 -4.96
C ALA A 137 -1.16 9.06 -4.95
N GLU A 138 -1.32 10.35 -4.67
CA GLU A 138 -2.61 11.05 -4.71
C GLU A 138 -3.18 11.05 -6.12
N SER A 139 -2.36 11.35 -7.14
CA SER A 139 -2.80 11.26 -8.54
C SER A 139 -3.29 9.85 -8.91
N ARG A 140 -2.66 8.80 -8.38
CA ARG A 140 -3.06 7.41 -8.60
C ARG A 140 -4.35 7.06 -7.85
N ALA A 141 -4.49 7.52 -6.62
CA ALA A 141 -5.70 7.35 -5.82
C ALA A 141 -6.90 8.05 -6.49
N ASP A 142 -6.70 9.24 -7.06
CA ASP A 142 -7.71 9.97 -7.81
C ASP A 142 -8.20 9.19 -9.04
N GLU A 143 -7.32 8.49 -9.76
CA GLU A 143 -7.71 7.62 -10.88
C GLU A 143 -8.60 6.45 -10.41
N ILE A 144 -8.26 5.84 -9.27
CA ILE A 144 -9.04 4.75 -8.66
C ILE A 144 -10.42 5.25 -8.23
N SER A 145 -10.48 6.42 -7.60
CA SER A 145 -11.72 7.06 -7.15
C SER A 145 -12.62 7.41 -8.35
N GLN A 146 -12.05 7.98 -9.41
CA GLN A 146 -12.78 8.28 -10.65
C GLN A 146 -13.35 7.02 -11.30
N ALA A 147 -12.59 5.91 -11.34
CA ALA A 147 -13.10 4.64 -11.86
C ALA A 147 -14.26 4.08 -11.01
N ALA A 148 -14.20 4.22 -9.68
CA ALA A 148 -15.31 3.84 -8.81
C ALA A 148 -16.57 4.68 -9.08
N ASP A 149 -16.42 5.99 -9.26
CA ASP A 149 -17.53 6.88 -9.59
C ASP A 149 -18.13 6.61 -10.98
N GLU A 150 -17.30 6.22 -11.95
CA GLU A 150 -17.76 5.80 -13.28
C GLU A 150 -18.62 4.54 -13.22
N LEU A 151 -18.20 3.54 -12.42
CA LEU A 151 -18.95 2.31 -12.20
C LEU A 151 -20.30 2.53 -11.52
N ASP A 152 -20.40 3.46 -10.56
CA ASP A 152 -21.70 3.85 -9.99
C ASP A 152 -22.64 4.40 -11.08
N GLY A 153 -22.08 5.07 -12.10
CA GLY A 153 -22.82 5.56 -13.26
C GLY A 153 -23.31 4.45 -14.21
N TYR A 154 -22.86 3.21 -14.05
CA TYR A 154 -23.27 2.10 -14.91
C TYR A 154 -24.68 1.62 -14.59
N GLU A 155 -25.19 1.86 -13.38
CA GLU A 155 -26.54 1.49 -12.99
C GLU A 155 -27.60 2.10 -13.93
N ASP A 156 -27.40 3.34 -14.38
CA ASP A 156 -28.33 4.00 -15.29
C ASP A 156 -28.18 3.53 -16.75
N GLN A 157 -27.03 2.94 -17.11
CA GLN A 157 -26.66 2.63 -18.50
C GLN A 157 -26.90 1.16 -18.88
N PHE A 158 -26.55 0.23 -17.99
CA PHE A 158 -26.49 -1.20 -18.28
C PHE A 158 -27.57 -2.04 -17.59
N LYS A 159 -28.41 -1.39 -16.79
CA LYS A 159 -29.51 -2.04 -16.08
C LYS A 159 -30.71 -2.19 -16.99
N GLU A 160 -30.93 -3.39 -17.50
CA GLU A 160 -32.17 -3.73 -18.19
C GLU A 160 -33.19 -4.25 -17.17
N THR A 161 -34.30 -3.51 -17.03
CA THR A 161 -35.48 -4.04 -16.32
C THR A 161 -36.27 -4.95 -17.24
N ASP A 162 -36.24 -6.26 -17.00
CA ASP A 162 -37.19 -7.18 -17.61
C ASP A 162 -38.58 -6.88 -17.06
N THR A 163 -39.34 -6.11 -17.83
CA THR A 163 -40.72 -5.71 -17.51
C THR A 163 -41.68 -6.89 -17.34
N SER A 164 -41.32 -8.09 -17.78
CA SER A 164 -42.16 -9.30 -17.67
C SER A 164 -41.93 -10.10 -16.39
N SER A 165 -40.69 -10.14 -15.87
CA SER A 165 -40.32 -10.89 -14.68
C SER A 165 -40.05 -10.01 -13.45
N GLY A 166 -39.89 -8.69 -13.65
CA GLY A 166 -39.44 -7.75 -12.61
C GLY A 166 -37.99 -7.99 -12.19
N ARG A 167 -37.25 -8.85 -12.89
CA ARG A 167 -35.85 -9.14 -12.65
C ARG A 167 -35.00 -8.06 -13.31
N VAL A 168 -34.06 -7.53 -12.54
CA VAL A 168 -32.99 -6.70 -13.06
C VAL A 168 -31.91 -7.64 -13.59
N GLU A 169 -31.57 -7.51 -14.87
CA GLU A 169 -30.42 -8.18 -15.46
C GLU A 169 -29.44 -7.12 -15.94
N TRP A 170 -28.17 -7.34 -15.63
CA TRP A 170 -27.09 -6.49 -16.13
C TRP A 170 -26.69 -7.01 -17.50
N ASN A 171 -26.60 -6.12 -18.48
CA ASN A 171 -26.09 -6.47 -19.79
C ASN A 171 -24.61 -6.87 -19.68
N ASP A 172 -24.22 -8.04 -20.18
CA ASP A 172 -22.83 -8.53 -20.16
C ASP A 172 -21.80 -7.53 -20.72
N ASP A 173 -22.24 -6.55 -21.52
CA ASP A 173 -21.41 -5.45 -22.05
C ASP A 173 -20.73 -4.61 -20.96
N TRP A 174 -21.31 -4.49 -19.74
CA TRP A 174 -20.68 -3.71 -18.66
C TRP A 174 -19.33 -4.31 -18.22
N TYR A 175 -19.16 -5.63 -18.35
CA TYR A 175 -17.92 -6.30 -17.97
C TYR A 175 -16.74 -5.86 -18.84
N ASP A 176 -16.96 -5.69 -20.13
CA ASP A 176 -15.89 -5.31 -21.05
C ASP A 176 -15.44 -3.86 -20.78
N GLU A 177 -16.39 -2.96 -20.47
CA GLU A 177 -16.09 -1.57 -20.12
C GLU A 177 -15.40 -1.45 -18.74
N ALA A 178 -15.92 -2.17 -17.74
CA ALA A 178 -15.30 -2.24 -16.42
C ALA A 178 -13.89 -2.85 -16.48
N GLN A 179 -13.67 -3.87 -17.32
CA GLN A 179 -12.33 -4.43 -17.50
C GLN A 179 -11.37 -3.43 -18.15
N MET A 180 -11.84 -2.63 -19.11
CA MET A 180 -11.03 -1.55 -19.68
C MET A 180 -10.65 -0.50 -18.62
N LEU A 181 -11.53 -0.19 -17.66
CA LEU A 181 -11.18 0.69 -16.54
C LEU A 181 -10.08 0.07 -15.68
N LEU A 182 -10.26 -1.17 -15.24
CA LEU A 182 -9.29 -1.89 -14.39
C LEU A 182 -7.91 -2.01 -15.05
N ASP A 183 -7.85 -2.29 -16.35
CA ASP A 183 -6.60 -2.43 -17.09
C ASP A 183 -5.79 -1.12 -17.17
N ASN A 184 -6.45 0.03 -16.96
CA ASN A 184 -5.80 1.35 -16.95
C ASN A 184 -5.44 1.83 -15.54
N LEU A 185 -5.87 1.14 -14.48
CA LEU A 185 -5.60 1.57 -13.12
C LEU A 185 -4.16 1.33 -12.68
N PRO A 186 -3.62 2.20 -11.82
CA PRO A 186 -2.29 2.04 -11.25
C PRO A 186 -2.24 0.82 -10.33
N SER A 187 -1.13 0.10 -10.34
CA SER A 187 -0.95 -1.15 -9.59
C SER A 187 0.21 -1.14 -8.61
N GLU A 188 1.04 -0.09 -8.53
CA GLU A 188 2.18 -0.11 -7.59
C GLU A 188 2.36 1.28 -6.99
N LEU A 189 2.87 1.34 -5.76
CA LEU A 189 3.32 2.58 -5.13
C LEU A 189 4.85 2.54 -5.01
N GLU A 190 5.54 3.39 -5.76
CA GLU A 190 6.98 3.51 -5.69
C GLU A 190 7.32 4.71 -4.79
N VAL A 191 8.08 4.47 -3.72
CA VAL A 191 8.59 5.53 -2.84
C VAL A 191 10.11 5.44 -2.86
N GLU A 192 10.76 6.45 -3.42
CA GLU A 192 12.21 6.57 -3.45
C GLU A 192 12.70 7.43 -2.28
N VAL A 193 13.06 6.80 -1.17
CA VAL A 193 13.72 7.49 -0.05
C VAL A 193 15.24 7.27 -0.15
N TYR A 194 15.96 8.24 -0.70
CA TYR A 194 17.44 8.24 -0.77
C TYR A 194 18.08 8.80 0.51
#